data_AF-A0A1V9Y631-F1
#
_entry.id   AF-A0A1V9Y631-F1
#
_cell.length_a   1.000
_cell.length_b   1.000
_cell.length_c   1.000
_cell.angle_alpha   90.00
_cell.angle_beta   90.00
_cell.angle_gamma   90.00
#
_symmetry.space_group_name_H-M   'P 1'
#
loop_
_entity.id
_entity.type
_entity.pdbx_description
1 polymer ?
#
loop_
_entity_poly.entity_id
_entity_poly.type
_entity_poly.pdbx_seq_one_letter_code
_entity_poly.pdbx_strand_id
1 'polypeptide(L)'
;MAPRTGEIPLSEKVLPTVALADRSVLGPLVSLRATGVDVAPFQARLKLMEETMDIWNPEQQVNNVPMRRSGHDGWGIGKIMLIFADDYLKHLYHFPWLDKWSDLLFPFFESLNIPPERVIRCLFARMPAGSTIPVHHDTGAWVAHCHRVHLPIVTSDLIDFKVGLDEASMERIEFAQGNVYELNNASKHMVDNKWNQARVHLIFDYVDADFPLASLPLRKLSPGTVLHQTRRTVDLSSERGSRPTPSFCIIGAQKAGTTSLYDYITQHDLVVPANRKETHYLDWRFDASLPPLDTPEGRAAHLQTYHRFFRMDVLLPCPSVLSGEATPSYLLGGSVVIERFRALLPTAKILATLRNPVDRAFSHYNMTADPVGNPEQLKNRGHHALGGKSFEQVVDEEIAELQSLGVHPAMAFEDFDRLYLQTRAHYTHGGHSFIGRGLYQLQLAGWFAAFPANQFHIVNMDDMKSSAGLHAVMEDVFAFLDLPPFTIEDVSAKNTRKYEPLASATRARLEAFYAPFNAALAAALGKATFAW
;
A
#
# COMPACT_ATOMS: atom_id res chain seq x y z
N MET A 1 -1.16 -31.65 -24.89
CA MET A 1 0.15 -31.60 -25.59
C MET A 1 1.23 -32.24 -24.70
N ALA A 2 2.31 -32.81 -25.26
CA ALA A 2 3.46 -33.21 -24.44
C ALA A 2 4.21 -31.95 -23.97
N PRO A 3 4.55 -31.81 -22.67
CA PRO A 3 5.30 -30.65 -22.20
C PRO A 3 6.70 -30.61 -22.81
N ARG A 4 7.17 -29.41 -23.14
CA ARG A 4 8.56 -29.19 -23.58
C ARG A 4 9.50 -29.34 -22.39
N THR A 5 10.80 -29.53 -22.63
CA THR A 5 11.82 -29.63 -21.56
C THR A 5 12.50 -28.28 -21.33
N GLY A 6 12.82 -27.94 -20.08
CA GLY A 6 13.56 -26.72 -19.74
C GLY A 6 12.95 -25.90 -18.59
N GLU A 7 13.47 -24.72 -18.34
CA GLU A 7 12.93 -23.71 -17.41
C GLU A 7 11.98 -22.77 -18.13
N ILE A 8 10.99 -22.22 -17.42
CA ILE A 8 10.15 -21.12 -17.95
C ILE A 8 10.79 -19.79 -17.53
N PRO A 9 11.23 -18.94 -18.48
CA PRO A 9 11.92 -17.70 -18.16
C PRO A 9 11.06 -16.75 -17.31
N LEU A 10 11.65 -16.13 -16.28
CA LEU A 10 10.95 -15.13 -15.45
C LEU A 10 10.54 -13.88 -16.25
N SER A 11 11.28 -13.53 -17.30
CA SER A 11 10.94 -12.44 -18.22
C SER A 11 9.58 -12.62 -18.91
N GLU A 12 9.05 -13.84 -18.95
CA GLU A 12 7.74 -14.15 -19.52
C GLU A 12 6.58 -14.02 -18.49
N LYS A 13 6.91 -13.77 -17.21
CA LYS A 13 5.96 -13.76 -16.08
C LYS A 13 5.68 -12.36 -15.53
N VAL A 14 6.17 -11.32 -16.22
CA VAL A 14 6.05 -9.91 -15.79
C VAL A 14 4.59 -9.44 -15.75
N LEU A 15 3.76 -9.96 -16.65
CA LEU A 15 2.32 -9.71 -16.69
C LEU A 15 1.57 -11.03 -16.88
N PRO A 16 0.28 -11.11 -16.48
CA PRO A 16 -0.58 -12.20 -16.90
C PRO A 16 -0.52 -12.36 -18.42
N THR A 17 -0.42 -13.60 -18.90
CA THR A 17 -0.28 -13.90 -20.35
C THR A 17 -1.37 -13.26 -21.21
N VAL A 18 -2.58 -13.10 -20.67
CA VAL A 18 -3.71 -12.41 -21.31
C VAL A 18 -3.43 -10.93 -21.61
N ALA A 19 -2.58 -10.29 -20.81
CA ALA A 19 -2.25 -8.86 -20.87
C ALA A 19 -0.97 -8.56 -21.67
N LEU A 20 -0.25 -9.59 -22.15
CA LEU A 20 0.92 -9.40 -22.99
C LEU A 20 0.52 -8.95 -24.40
N ALA A 21 1.14 -7.87 -24.86
CA ALA A 21 0.89 -7.29 -26.18
C ALA A 21 1.41 -8.17 -27.32
N ASP A 22 2.56 -8.84 -27.12
CA ASP A 22 3.12 -9.83 -28.02
C ASP A 22 3.21 -11.19 -27.30
N ARG A 23 2.44 -12.16 -27.77
CA ARG A 23 2.41 -13.53 -27.23
C ARG A 23 3.28 -14.50 -28.02
N SER A 24 3.86 -14.06 -29.15
CA SER A 24 4.68 -14.91 -30.03
C SER A 24 6.03 -15.28 -29.43
N VAL A 25 6.47 -14.50 -28.44
CA VAL A 25 7.75 -14.69 -27.72
C VAL A 25 7.64 -15.60 -26.50
N LEU A 26 6.44 -16.09 -26.16
CA LEU A 26 6.25 -16.95 -24.99
C LEU A 26 6.77 -18.37 -25.25
N GLY A 27 7.54 -18.87 -24.30
CA GLY A 27 7.95 -20.26 -24.20
C GLY A 27 6.80 -21.20 -23.81
N PRO A 28 7.11 -22.44 -23.43
CA PRO A 28 6.08 -23.38 -23.01
C PRO A 28 5.37 -22.90 -21.73
N LEU A 29 4.03 -22.99 -21.70
CA LEU A 29 3.25 -22.67 -20.50
C LEU A 29 3.40 -23.73 -19.40
N VAL A 30 3.78 -24.95 -19.77
CA VAL A 30 4.20 -26.00 -18.85
C VAL A 30 5.44 -26.69 -19.41
N SER A 31 6.46 -26.82 -18.57
CA SER A 31 7.71 -27.47 -18.91
C SER A 31 7.95 -28.70 -18.03
N LEU A 32 8.50 -29.76 -18.60
CA LEU A 32 8.97 -30.95 -17.89
C LEU A 32 10.41 -30.71 -17.42
N ARG A 33 10.61 -30.76 -16.11
CA ARG A 33 11.88 -30.48 -15.44
C ARG A 33 12.68 -31.74 -15.16
N ALA A 34 12.01 -32.81 -14.77
CA ALA A 34 12.62 -34.10 -14.47
C ALA A 34 11.60 -35.24 -14.59
N THR A 35 12.10 -36.46 -14.70
CA THR A 35 11.30 -37.71 -14.77
C THR A 35 11.94 -38.77 -13.89
N GLY A 36 11.15 -39.75 -13.44
CA GLY A 36 11.67 -40.89 -12.66
C GLY A 36 11.96 -40.54 -11.19
N VAL A 37 11.40 -39.46 -10.66
CA VAL A 37 11.48 -39.13 -9.23
C VAL A 37 10.68 -40.15 -8.44
N ASP A 38 11.30 -40.81 -7.47
CA ASP A 38 10.60 -41.71 -6.56
C ASP A 38 9.77 -40.92 -5.54
N VAL A 39 8.44 -40.99 -5.67
CA VAL A 39 7.51 -40.32 -4.76
C VAL A 39 7.00 -41.22 -3.64
N ALA A 40 7.35 -42.51 -3.62
CA ALA A 40 6.87 -43.46 -2.62
C ALA A 40 7.21 -43.03 -1.18
N PRO A 41 8.40 -42.46 -0.87
CA PRO A 41 8.69 -41.94 0.47
C PRO A 41 7.74 -40.82 0.91
N PHE A 42 7.37 -39.91 -0.01
CA PHE A 42 6.42 -38.84 0.27
C PHE A 42 5.01 -39.40 0.55
N GLN A 43 4.56 -40.34 -0.27
CA GLN A 43 3.26 -41.02 -0.10
C GLN A 43 3.18 -41.76 1.23
N ALA A 44 4.22 -42.53 1.58
CA ALA A 44 4.28 -43.28 2.83
C ALA A 44 4.21 -42.36 4.05
N ARG A 45 4.92 -41.22 4.02
CA ARG A 45 4.91 -40.25 5.12
C ARG A 45 3.57 -39.53 5.25
N LEU A 46 2.96 -39.11 4.14
CA LEU A 46 1.62 -38.53 4.16
C LEU A 46 0.62 -39.50 4.81
N LYS A 47 0.61 -40.76 4.35
CA LYS A 47 -0.27 -41.80 4.89
C LYS A 47 -0.06 -42.02 6.39
N LEU A 48 1.19 -42.13 6.83
CA LEU A 48 1.51 -42.30 8.25
C LEU A 48 1.00 -41.12 9.09
N MET A 49 1.13 -39.88 8.60
CA MET A 49 0.61 -38.73 9.32
C MET A 49 -0.93 -38.71 9.36
N GLU A 50 -1.60 -39.07 8.26
CA GLU A 50 -3.07 -39.21 8.18
C GLU A 50 -3.63 -40.28 9.15
N GLU A 51 -2.87 -41.33 9.44
CA GLU A 51 -3.25 -42.36 10.43
C GLU A 51 -3.28 -41.80 11.87
N THR A 52 -2.56 -40.70 12.14
CA THR A 52 -2.42 -40.13 13.49
C THR A 52 -3.27 -38.89 13.72
N MET A 53 -3.57 -38.11 12.68
CA MET A 53 -4.36 -36.88 12.76
C MET A 53 -4.92 -36.51 11.39
N ASP A 54 -5.97 -35.69 11.37
CA ASP A 54 -6.45 -35.06 10.14
C ASP A 54 -5.49 -33.94 9.70
N ILE A 55 -4.43 -34.30 8.97
CA ILE A 55 -3.40 -33.36 8.54
C ILE A 55 -3.89 -32.31 7.52
N TRP A 56 -5.09 -32.48 6.95
CA TRP A 56 -5.63 -31.54 5.95
C TRP A 56 -6.58 -30.53 6.56
N ASN A 57 -7.13 -30.81 7.74
CA ASN A 57 -7.90 -29.87 8.51
C ASN A 57 -6.97 -28.90 9.28
N PRO A 58 -6.98 -27.59 8.98
CA PRO A 58 -6.14 -26.62 9.68
C PRO A 58 -6.34 -26.64 11.21
N GLU A 59 -7.54 -26.93 11.70
CA GLU A 59 -7.82 -26.97 13.14
C GLU A 59 -7.14 -28.16 13.85
N GLN A 60 -6.73 -29.19 13.09
CA GLN A 60 -6.06 -30.38 13.60
C GLN A 60 -4.54 -30.37 13.38
N GLN A 61 -4.01 -29.36 12.68
CA GLN A 61 -2.56 -29.16 12.49
C GLN A 61 -1.88 -28.56 13.74
N VAL A 62 -2.19 -29.10 14.93
CA VAL A 62 -1.84 -28.50 16.25
C VAL A 62 -0.34 -28.45 16.54
N ASN A 63 0.45 -29.33 15.93
CA ASN A 63 1.92 -29.32 16.01
C ASN A 63 2.56 -28.67 14.77
N ASN A 64 1.77 -27.95 13.97
CA ASN A 64 2.21 -27.01 12.93
C ASN A 64 1.64 -25.61 13.24
N VAL A 65 1.69 -24.72 12.25
CA VAL A 65 0.95 -23.47 12.25
C VAL A 65 -0.11 -23.49 11.15
N PRO A 66 -1.41 -23.49 11.49
CA PRO A 66 -2.44 -23.42 10.48
C PRO A 66 -2.51 -22.04 9.84
N MET A 67 -2.74 -22.00 8.53
CA MET A 67 -2.89 -20.76 7.78
C MET A 67 -4.13 -20.82 6.91
N ARG A 68 -5.07 -19.88 7.07
CA ARG A 68 -6.31 -19.81 6.27
C ARG A 68 -6.22 -18.80 5.13
N ARG A 69 -6.36 -19.24 3.87
CA ARG A 69 -6.31 -18.44 2.64
C ARG A 69 -7.71 -18.27 2.04
N SER A 70 -8.19 -17.04 1.93
CA SER A 70 -9.55 -16.68 1.50
C SER A 70 -10.01 -17.21 0.12
N GLY A 71 -9.08 -17.60 -0.78
CA GLY A 71 -9.41 -18.22 -2.07
C GLY A 71 -9.46 -19.75 -2.03
N HIS A 72 -8.29 -20.39 -1.89
CA HIS A 72 -8.17 -21.86 -1.95
C HIS A 72 -8.98 -22.60 -0.88
N ASP A 73 -9.15 -21.99 0.29
CA ASP A 73 -9.94 -22.60 1.37
C ASP A 73 -11.43 -22.58 1.03
N GLY A 74 -11.87 -21.55 0.30
CA GLY A 74 -13.23 -21.48 -0.25
C GLY A 74 -13.51 -22.58 -1.28
N TRP A 75 -12.48 -23.14 -1.92
CA TRP A 75 -12.59 -24.27 -2.86
C TRP A 75 -12.42 -25.64 -2.19
N GLY A 76 -12.21 -25.69 -0.87
CA GLY A 76 -12.05 -26.94 -0.13
C GLY A 76 -10.71 -27.65 -0.36
N ILE A 77 -9.67 -26.92 -0.80
CA ILE A 77 -8.34 -27.48 -1.02
C ILE A 77 -7.60 -27.58 0.32
N GLY A 78 -7.27 -28.81 0.73
CA GLY A 78 -6.45 -29.07 1.90
C GLY A 78 -4.99 -28.70 1.65
N LYS A 79 -4.29 -28.22 2.67
CA LYS A 79 -2.89 -27.80 2.52
C LYS A 79 -2.05 -28.09 3.74
N ILE A 80 -0.79 -28.40 3.48
CA ILE A 80 0.25 -28.50 4.50
C ILE A 80 1.32 -27.47 4.13
N MET A 81 1.41 -26.37 4.89
CA MET A 81 2.39 -25.33 4.66
C MET A 81 3.72 -25.70 5.32
N LEU A 82 4.83 -25.56 4.57
CA LEU A 82 6.19 -25.85 5.03
C LEU A 82 7.08 -24.61 4.93
N ILE A 83 7.04 -23.94 3.79
CA ILE A 83 7.71 -22.66 3.54
C ILE A 83 6.69 -21.71 2.91
N PHE A 84 6.69 -20.44 3.29
CA PHE A 84 5.81 -19.45 2.69
C PHE A 84 6.47 -18.06 2.67
N ALA A 85 6.41 -17.37 1.55
CA ALA A 85 6.65 -15.94 1.45
C ALA A 85 5.34 -15.25 1.07
N ASP A 86 5.09 -14.06 1.62
CA ASP A 86 3.88 -13.29 1.30
C ASP A 86 3.88 -12.72 -0.13
N ASP A 87 2.77 -12.09 -0.56
CA ASP A 87 2.61 -11.70 -1.96
C ASP A 87 3.62 -10.64 -2.41
N TYR A 88 4.11 -9.83 -1.47
CA TYR A 88 5.06 -8.74 -1.70
C TYR A 88 6.50 -9.14 -1.37
N LEU A 89 6.75 -10.40 -1.00
CA LEU A 89 8.06 -10.88 -0.59
C LEU A 89 8.68 -10.03 0.54
N LYS A 90 7.88 -9.68 1.57
CA LYS A 90 8.38 -8.97 2.76
C LYS A 90 8.98 -9.90 3.80
N HIS A 91 8.40 -11.08 3.97
CA HIS A 91 8.84 -12.06 4.96
C HIS A 91 8.81 -13.47 4.38
N LEU A 92 9.82 -14.26 4.76
CA LEU A 92 9.86 -15.70 4.57
C LEU A 92 9.49 -16.39 5.88
N TYR A 93 8.64 -17.40 5.83
CA TYR A 93 8.15 -18.13 6.98
C TYR A 93 8.50 -19.61 6.84
N HIS A 94 9.18 -20.17 7.84
CA HIS A 94 9.38 -21.62 7.95
C HIS A 94 8.43 -22.17 8.99
N PHE A 95 7.61 -23.14 8.57
CA PHE A 95 6.64 -23.81 9.43
C PHE A 95 7.30 -24.97 10.18
N PRO A 96 6.85 -25.32 11.40
CA PRO A 96 7.45 -26.40 12.20
C PRO A 96 7.56 -27.74 11.47
N TRP A 97 6.61 -28.06 10.58
CA TRP A 97 6.66 -29.31 9.83
C TRP A 97 7.73 -29.33 8.74
N LEU A 98 8.36 -28.21 8.37
CA LEU A 98 9.51 -28.24 7.47
C LEU A 98 10.61 -29.16 7.98
N ASP A 99 10.89 -29.15 9.28
CA ASP A 99 11.90 -30.00 9.90
C ASP A 99 11.57 -31.50 9.71
N LYS A 100 10.27 -31.86 9.74
CA LYS A 100 9.77 -33.23 9.53
C LYS A 100 9.83 -33.69 8.07
N TRP A 101 10.01 -32.78 7.14
CA TRP A 101 10.00 -33.06 5.70
C TRP A 101 11.36 -32.77 5.04
N SER A 102 12.27 -32.07 5.72
CA SER A 102 13.55 -31.60 5.19
C SER A 102 14.44 -32.71 4.64
N ASP A 103 14.42 -33.89 5.26
CA ASP A 103 15.17 -35.09 4.83
C ASP A 103 14.71 -35.65 3.48
N LEU A 104 13.46 -35.42 3.08
CA LEU A 104 12.94 -35.77 1.76
C LEU A 104 13.01 -34.58 0.78
N LEU A 105 12.76 -33.37 1.27
CA LEU A 105 12.64 -32.18 0.43
C LEU A 105 13.98 -31.65 -0.05
N PHE A 106 14.98 -31.53 0.83
CA PHE A 106 16.24 -30.89 0.46
C PHE A 106 17.03 -31.72 -0.56
N PRO A 107 17.17 -33.06 -0.40
CA PRO A 107 17.79 -33.87 -1.44
C PRO A 107 17.01 -33.85 -2.75
N PHE A 108 15.68 -33.75 -2.70
CA PHE A 108 14.85 -33.60 -3.89
C PHE A 108 15.12 -32.27 -4.62
N PHE A 109 15.17 -31.14 -3.90
CA PHE A 109 15.51 -29.85 -4.51
C PHE A 109 16.92 -29.85 -5.11
N GLU A 110 17.89 -30.40 -4.38
CA GLU A 110 19.27 -30.54 -4.86
C GLU A 110 19.36 -31.41 -6.13
N SER A 111 18.54 -32.47 -6.24
CA SER A 111 18.47 -33.30 -7.45
C SER A 111 17.99 -32.54 -8.70
N LEU A 112 17.33 -31.40 -8.50
CA LEU A 112 16.88 -30.49 -9.55
C LEU A 112 17.85 -29.30 -9.76
N ASN A 113 19.01 -29.32 -9.09
CA ASN A 113 19.95 -28.20 -9.00
C ASN A 113 19.34 -26.92 -8.38
N ILE A 114 18.41 -27.08 -7.45
CA ILE A 114 17.75 -25.97 -6.74
C ILE A 114 18.27 -25.96 -5.29
N PRO A 115 19.07 -24.97 -4.88
CA PRO A 115 19.50 -24.86 -3.49
C PRO A 115 18.28 -24.69 -2.56
N PRO A 116 18.17 -25.43 -1.45
CA PRO A 116 17.01 -25.36 -0.55
C PRO A 116 16.69 -23.96 -0.03
N GLU A 117 17.71 -23.12 0.19
CA GLU A 117 17.55 -21.73 0.64
C GLU A 117 16.90 -20.81 -0.40
N ARG A 118 16.85 -21.22 -1.67
CA ARG A 118 16.18 -20.49 -2.76
C ARG A 118 14.68 -20.80 -2.84
N VAL A 119 14.21 -21.83 -2.14
CA VAL A 119 12.79 -22.17 -2.08
C VAL A 119 12.10 -21.22 -1.11
N ILE A 120 11.24 -20.36 -1.63
CA ILE A 120 10.54 -19.32 -0.86
C ILE A 120 9.10 -19.69 -0.52
N ARG A 121 8.53 -20.70 -1.20
CA ARG A 121 7.21 -21.26 -0.89
C ARG A 121 7.27 -22.77 -1.12
N CYS A 122 6.68 -23.56 -0.23
CA CYS A 122 6.62 -25.01 -0.32
C CYS A 122 5.43 -25.53 0.48
N LEU A 123 4.56 -26.29 -0.18
CA LEU A 123 3.38 -26.87 0.44
C LEU A 123 2.92 -28.16 -0.26
N PHE A 124 2.24 -29.03 0.48
CA PHE A 124 1.39 -30.05 -0.12
C PHE A 124 -0.01 -29.50 -0.32
N ALA A 125 -0.60 -29.71 -1.50
CA ALA A 125 -1.97 -29.35 -1.81
C ALA A 125 -2.80 -30.59 -2.12
N ARG A 126 -3.86 -30.83 -1.34
CA ARG A 126 -4.82 -31.92 -1.51
C ARG A 126 -6.12 -31.40 -2.09
N MET A 127 -6.49 -31.92 -3.25
CA MET A 127 -7.72 -31.62 -3.94
C MET A 127 -8.69 -32.81 -3.81
N PRO A 128 -9.85 -32.67 -3.13
CA PRO A 128 -10.82 -33.76 -2.96
C PRO A 128 -11.36 -34.31 -4.28
N ALA A 129 -11.90 -35.53 -4.26
CA ALA A 129 -12.61 -36.12 -5.39
C ALA A 129 -13.81 -35.24 -5.82
N GLY A 130 -14.02 -35.08 -7.12
CA GLY A 130 -15.14 -34.30 -7.69
C GLY A 130 -15.04 -32.78 -7.52
N SER A 131 -13.94 -32.26 -6.99
CA SER A 131 -13.74 -30.82 -6.84
C SER A 131 -13.20 -30.16 -8.12
N THR A 132 -13.38 -28.85 -8.23
CA THR A 132 -12.88 -28.02 -9.33
C THR A 132 -12.15 -26.81 -8.76
N ILE A 133 -10.94 -26.58 -9.26
CA ILE A 133 -10.25 -25.30 -9.15
C ILE A 133 -10.59 -24.52 -10.43
N PRO A 134 -11.33 -23.40 -10.35
CA PRO A 134 -11.81 -22.68 -11.53
C PRO A 134 -10.66 -22.06 -12.32
N VAL A 135 -10.96 -21.58 -13.53
CA VAL A 135 -9.99 -20.91 -14.40
C VAL A 135 -9.45 -19.66 -13.73
N HIS A 136 -8.15 -19.63 -13.47
CA HIS A 136 -7.46 -18.52 -12.85
C HIS A 136 -6.01 -18.44 -13.36
N HIS A 137 -5.28 -17.44 -12.89
CA HIS A 137 -3.82 -17.41 -12.90
C HIS A 137 -3.39 -17.00 -11.50
N ASP A 138 -2.14 -17.24 -11.16
CA ASP A 138 -1.63 -16.78 -9.87
C ASP A 138 -1.52 -15.25 -9.86
N THR A 139 -1.77 -14.65 -8.70
CA THR A 139 -1.67 -13.20 -8.51
C THR A 139 -0.74 -12.86 -7.35
N GLY A 140 -0.17 -11.66 -7.40
CA GLY A 140 0.78 -11.13 -6.41
C GLY A 140 2.14 -10.84 -7.05
N ALA A 141 2.94 -9.98 -6.41
CA ALA A 141 4.23 -9.55 -6.93
C ALA A 141 5.22 -10.72 -7.04
N TRP A 142 5.13 -11.70 -6.13
CA TRP A 142 5.96 -12.91 -6.13
C TRP A 142 5.95 -13.70 -7.45
N VAL A 143 4.87 -13.63 -8.25
CA VAL A 143 4.70 -14.40 -9.50
C VAL A 143 5.84 -14.13 -10.49
N ALA A 144 6.21 -12.86 -10.66
CA ALA A 144 7.24 -12.45 -11.62
C ALA A 144 8.68 -12.77 -11.15
N HIS A 145 8.85 -13.17 -9.89
CA HIS A 145 10.16 -13.37 -9.27
C HIS A 145 10.49 -14.85 -9.02
N CYS A 146 9.59 -15.77 -9.37
CA CYS A 146 9.77 -17.17 -9.02
C CYS A 146 9.36 -18.16 -10.11
N HIS A 147 9.91 -19.36 -9.98
CA HIS A 147 9.52 -20.54 -10.74
C HIS A 147 8.56 -21.38 -9.90
N ARG A 148 7.36 -21.66 -10.42
CA ARG A 148 6.37 -22.53 -9.78
C ARG A 148 6.52 -23.96 -10.28
N VAL A 149 6.91 -24.85 -9.38
CA VAL A 149 7.17 -26.26 -9.69
C VAL A 149 6.17 -27.17 -8.96
N HIS A 150 5.68 -28.17 -9.67
CA HIS A 150 4.75 -29.18 -9.21
C HIS A 150 5.39 -30.57 -9.31
N LEU A 151 5.34 -31.32 -8.22
CA LEU A 151 5.60 -32.75 -8.18
C LEU A 151 4.27 -33.47 -7.83
N PRO A 152 3.64 -34.19 -8.79
CA PRO A 152 2.45 -34.99 -8.53
C PRO A 152 2.79 -36.18 -7.62
N ILE A 153 2.25 -36.17 -6.40
CA ILE A 153 2.50 -37.22 -5.38
C ILE A 153 1.42 -38.30 -5.49
N VAL A 154 0.16 -37.91 -5.55
CA VAL A 154 -1.00 -38.80 -5.77
C VAL A 154 -1.85 -38.19 -6.87
N THR A 155 -1.97 -38.88 -8.00
CA THR A 155 -2.63 -38.36 -9.21
C THR A 155 -3.17 -39.51 -10.06
N SER A 156 -3.94 -39.18 -11.10
CA SER A 156 -4.51 -40.11 -12.07
C SER A 156 -4.65 -39.40 -13.42
N ASP A 157 -4.73 -40.18 -14.50
CA ASP A 157 -5.16 -39.73 -15.83
C ASP A 157 -6.58 -39.11 -15.84
N LEU A 158 -7.39 -39.35 -14.82
CA LEU A 158 -8.70 -38.72 -14.63
C LEU A 158 -8.61 -37.29 -14.06
N ILE A 159 -7.41 -36.76 -13.81
CA ILE A 159 -7.23 -35.35 -13.49
C ILE A 159 -7.18 -34.54 -14.79
N ASP A 160 -8.05 -33.54 -14.89
CA ASP A 160 -8.12 -32.63 -16.02
C ASP A 160 -7.43 -31.31 -15.65
N PHE A 161 -6.10 -31.28 -15.77
CA PHE A 161 -5.31 -30.08 -15.59
C PHE A 161 -5.20 -29.37 -16.93
N LYS A 162 -5.76 -28.16 -17.03
CA LYS A 162 -5.75 -27.39 -18.29
C LYS A 162 -4.95 -26.11 -18.14
N VAL A 163 -4.19 -25.76 -19.18
CA VAL A 163 -3.37 -24.55 -19.23
C VAL A 163 -3.47 -23.89 -20.60
N GLY A 164 -3.57 -22.56 -20.65
CA GLY A 164 -3.65 -21.78 -21.88
C GLY A 164 -3.18 -20.34 -21.70
N LEU A 165 -2.96 -19.65 -22.82
CA LEU A 165 -2.65 -18.21 -22.83
C LEU A 165 -3.85 -17.38 -22.37
N ASP A 166 -5.03 -17.89 -22.64
CA ASP A 166 -6.33 -17.37 -22.25
C ASP A 166 -7.30 -18.55 -22.08
N GLU A 167 -8.56 -18.26 -21.72
CA GLU A 167 -9.55 -19.29 -21.45
C GLU A 167 -9.93 -20.10 -22.71
N ALA A 168 -9.77 -19.52 -23.90
CA ALA A 168 -10.11 -20.15 -25.17
C ALA A 168 -9.03 -21.13 -25.67
N SER A 169 -7.78 -20.88 -25.30
CA SER A 169 -6.61 -21.68 -25.71
C SER A 169 -6.20 -22.77 -24.72
N MET A 170 -7.01 -23.03 -23.69
CA MET A 170 -6.65 -23.99 -22.64
C MET A 170 -6.64 -25.43 -23.16
N GLU A 171 -5.50 -26.10 -23.01
CA GLU A 171 -5.32 -27.49 -23.35
C GLU A 171 -5.07 -28.36 -22.13
N ARG A 172 -5.53 -29.62 -22.18
CA ARG A 172 -5.23 -30.61 -21.13
C ARG A 172 -3.76 -30.99 -21.17
N ILE A 173 -3.14 -31.00 -19.99
CA ILE A 173 -1.78 -31.44 -19.74
C ILE A 173 -1.82 -32.51 -18.66
N GLU A 174 -1.20 -33.66 -18.92
CA GLU A 174 -1.15 -34.74 -17.95
C GLU A 174 0.02 -34.51 -16.99
N PHE A 175 -0.31 -34.37 -15.70
CA PHE A 175 0.68 -34.29 -14.63
C PHE A 175 0.87 -35.68 -14.03
N ALA A 176 1.67 -36.50 -14.73
CA ALA A 176 1.96 -37.88 -14.33
C ALA A 176 2.86 -37.97 -13.07
N GLN A 177 2.65 -39.00 -12.27
CA GLN A 177 3.47 -39.30 -11.08
C GLN A 177 4.93 -39.54 -11.47
N GLY A 178 5.88 -39.08 -10.64
CA GLY A 178 7.32 -39.23 -10.87
C GLY A 178 7.91 -38.24 -11.87
N ASN A 179 7.08 -37.42 -12.51
CA ASN A 179 7.52 -36.30 -13.33
C ASN A 179 7.43 -34.99 -12.54
N VAL A 180 8.34 -34.07 -12.83
CA VAL A 180 8.38 -32.73 -12.23
C VAL A 180 8.03 -31.71 -13.31
N TYR A 181 7.05 -30.85 -13.04
CA TYR A 181 6.56 -29.87 -14.00
C TYR A 181 6.76 -28.46 -13.47
N GLU A 182 7.28 -27.56 -14.30
CA GLU A 182 7.18 -26.13 -14.06
C GLU A 182 5.95 -25.58 -14.78
N LEU A 183 5.17 -24.75 -14.08
CA LEU A 183 4.01 -24.05 -14.63
C LEU A 183 4.37 -22.58 -14.81
N ASN A 184 4.05 -22.00 -15.97
CA ASN A 184 3.98 -20.56 -16.12
C ASN A 184 2.77 -20.08 -15.32
N ASN A 185 3.01 -19.69 -14.07
CA ASN A 185 1.99 -19.26 -13.12
C ASN A 185 1.28 -17.96 -13.51
N ALA A 186 1.78 -17.22 -14.50
CA ALA A 186 1.10 -16.08 -15.14
C ALA A 186 0.11 -16.50 -16.24
N SER A 187 0.06 -17.80 -16.61
CA SER A 187 -0.86 -18.36 -17.59
C SER A 187 -2.19 -18.80 -16.97
N LYS A 188 -3.25 -18.83 -17.79
CA LYS A 188 -4.56 -19.33 -17.35
C LYS A 188 -4.47 -20.83 -17.12
N HIS A 189 -4.91 -21.27 -15.96
CA HIS A 189 -4.94 -22.68 -15.58
C HIS A 189 -6.16 -23.03 -14.72
N MET A 190 -6.53 -24.30 -14.77
CA MET A 190 -7.62 -24.88 -13.99
C MET A 190 -7.38 -26.35 -13.73
N VAL A 191 -8.08 -26.92 -12.76
CA VAL A 191 -8.00 -28.36 -12.46
C VAL A 191 -9.39 -28.89 -12.14
N ASP A 192 -9.81 -29.96 -12.81
CA ASP A 192 -10.92 -30.81 -12.35
C ASP A 192 -10.38 -32.14 -11.83
N ASN A 193 -10.78 -32.53 -10.62
CA ASN A 193 -10.52 -33.87 -10.13
C ASN A 193 -11.72 -34.78 -10.43
N LYS A 194 -11.70 -35.41 -11.62
CA LYS A 194 -12.75 -36.36 -12.05
C LYS A 194 -12.50 -37.78 -11.52
N TRP A 195 -11.45 -37.97 -10.72
CA TRP A 195 -11.16 -39.23 -10.06
C TRP A 195 -12.01 -39.39 -8.78
N ASN A 196 -12.12 -40.62 -8.29
CA ASN A 196 -12.83 -40.94 -7.05
C ASN A 196 -11.94 -40.85 -5.80
N GLN A 197 -10.69 -40.42 -5.94
CA GLN A 197 -9.76 -40.19 -4.84
C GLN A 197 -9.26 -38.75 -4.82
N ALA A 198 -8.66 -38.36 -3.70
CA ALA A 198 -8.03 -37.05 -3.60
C ALA A 198 -6.70 -37.04 -4.37
N ARG A 199 -6.44 -35.94 -5.08
CA ARG A 199 -5.15 -35.65 -5.71
C ARG A 199 -4.27 -34.89 -4.73
N VAL A 200 -2.99 -35.25 -4.63
CA VAL A 200 -2.00 -34.54 -3.82
C VAL A 200 -0.80 -34.16 -4.67
N HIS A 201 -0.45 -32.87 -4.66
CA HIS A 201 0.79 -32.37 -5.27
C HIS A 201 1.66 -31.71 -4.19
N LEU A 202 2.97 -31.92 -4.27
CA LEU A 202 3.94 -31.00 -3.69
C LEU A 202 4.10 -29.83 -4.66
N ILE A 203 3.94 -28.60 -4.16
CA ILE A 203 4.08 -27.37 -4.94
C ILE A 203 5.11 -26.51 -4.22
N PHE A 204 6.11 -26.06 -4.95
CA PHE A 204 7.11 -25.14 -4.41
C PHE A 204 7.46 -24.05 -5.42
N ASP A 205 7.81 -22.88 -4.89
CA ASP A 205 8.24 -21.72 -5.64
C ASP A 205 9.68 -21.38 -5.22
N TYR A 206 10.58 -21.20 -6.19
CA TYR A 206 11.97 -20.82 -5.94
C TYR A 206 12.38 -19.60 -6.76
N VAL A 207 13.38 -18.87 -6.29
CA VAL A 207 13.93 -17.67 -6.94
C VAL A 207 15.31 -17.93 -7.52
N ASP A 208 15.70 -17.18 -8.54
CA ASP A 208 17.02 -17.26 -9.16
C ASP A 208 18.15 -16.82 -8.22
N ALA A 209 19.38 -17.13 -8.61
CA ALA A 209 20.58 -16.87 -7.80
C ALA A 209 20.83 -15.36 -7.56
N ASP A 210 20.39 -14.50 -8.47
CA ASP A 210 20.51 -13.05 -8.41
C ASP A 210 19.41 -12.38 -7.57
N PHE A 211 18.33 -13.10 -7.22
CA PHE A 211 17.31 -12.56 -6.34
C PHE A 211 17.90 -12.28 -4.94
N PRO A 212 17.69 -11.06 -4.37
CA PRO A 212 18.34 -10.64 -3.14
C PRO A 212 17.62 -11.19 -1.89
N LEU A 213 17.88 -12.45 -1.51
CA LEU A 213 17.25 -13.05 -0.31
C LEU A 213 17.50 -12.27 0.99
N ALA A 214 18.55 -11.46 1.08
CA ALA A 214 18.83 -10.61 2.24
C ALA A 214 17.70 -9.59 2.52
N SER A 215 16.91 -9.21 1.52
CA SER A 215 15.74 -8.33 1.71
C SER A 215 14.48 -9.07 2.16
N LEU A 216 14.52 -10.41 2.28
CA LEU A 216 13.41 -11.27 2.66
C LEU A 216 13.71 -11.94 4.02
N PRO A 217 13.56 -11.22 5.14
CA PRO A 217 13.89 -11.74 6.47
C PRO A 217 13.09 -13.01 6.81
N LEU A 218 13.82 -14.04 7.25
CA LEU A 218 13.28 -15.34 7.66
C LEU A 218 12.71 -15.30 9.09
N ARG A 219 11.46 -15.75 9.23
CA ARG A 219 10.76 -15.98 10.49
C ARG A 219 10.50 -17.49 10.65
N LYS A 220 11.22 -18.12 11.57
CA LYS A 220 10.93 -19.51 11.97
C LYS A 220 9.74 -19.52 12.92
N LEU A 221 8.67 -20.19 12.53
CA LEU A 221 7.45 -20.28 13.32
C LEU A 221 7.54 -21.44 14.32
N SER A 222 6.84 -21.31 15.44
CA SER A 222 6.71 -22.35 16.47
C SER A 222 5.26 -22.87 16.53
N PRO A 223 5.03 -24.13 16.95
CA PRO A 223 3.66 -24.60 17.22
C PRO A 223 2.89 -23.66 18.15
N GLY A 224 1.61 -23.43 17.84
CA GLY A 224 0.76 -22.47 18.57
C GLY A 224 0.90 -21.01 18.14
N THR A 225 1.78 -20.68 17.19
CA THR A 225 1.79 -19.34 16.57
C THR A 225 0.46 -19.10 15.87
N VAL A 226 -0.12 -17.91 16.06
CA VAL A 226 -1.34 -17.49 15.36
C VAL A 226 -0.98 -16.47 14.29
N LEU A 227 -1.38 -16.76 13.05
CA LEU A 227 -1.18 -15.89 11.90
C LEU A 227 -2.47 -15.15 11.56
N HIS A 228 -2.36 -13.86 11.27
CA HIS A 228 -3.41 -13.05 10.68
C HIS A 228 -3.06 -12.81 9.22
N GLN A 229 -3.81 -13.45 8.32
CA GLN A 229 -3.63 -13.26 6.89
C GLN A 229 -4.48 -12.07 6.41
N THR A 230 -3.84 -11.12 5.74
CA THR A 230 -4.51 -10.09 4.96
C THR A 230 -4.70 -10.60 3.51
N ARG A 231 -5.23 -9.77 2.60
CA ARG A 231 -5.33 -10.16 1.19
C ARG A 231 -3.96 -10.47 0.56
N ARG A 232 -2.88 -9.81 1.00
CA ARG A 232 -1.55 -9.85 0.37
C ARG A 232 -0.40 -10.22 1.31
N THR A 233 -0.58 -10.10 2.63
CA THR A 233 0.46 -10.26 3.64
C THR A 233 0.03 -11.19 4.76
N VAL A 234 1.01 -11.60 5.58
CA VAL A 234 0.79 -12.39 6.78
C VAL A 234 1.40 -11.63 7.96
N ASP A 235 0.64 -11.50 9.04
CA ASP A 235 1.08 -10.88 10.28
C ASP A 235 1.03 -11.88 11.43
N LEU A 236 1.92 -11.71 12.41
CA LEU A 236 1.90 -12.50 13.63
C LEU A 236 0.94 -11.88 14.66
N SER A 237 0.12 -12.69 15.33
CA SER A 237 -0.74 -12.20 16.41
C SER A 237 0.03 -11.56 17.56
N SER A 238 1.28 -11.97 17.77
CA SER A 238 2.21 -11.36 18.74
C SER A 238 2.59 -9.93 18.39
N GLU A 239 2.39 -9.49 17.15
CA GLU A 239 2.69 -8.15 16.65
C GLU A 239 1.44 -7.27 16.58
N ARG A 240 0.31 -7.74 17.12
CA ARG A 240 -0.96 -7.00 17.15
C ARG A 240 -0.76 -5.60 17.73
N GLY A 241 -1.20 -4.59 16.98
CA GLY A 241 -1.11 -3.18 17.38
C GLY A 241 0.30 -2.59 17.38
N SER A 242 1.32 -3.31 16.89
CA SER A 242 2.70 -2.82 16.80
C SER A 242 2.90 -1.68 15.81
N ARG A 243 1.94 -1.48 14.88
CA ARG A 243 1.88 -0.32 13.98
C ARG A 243 0.82 0.68 14.47
N PRO A 244 1.21 1.83 15.05
CA PRO A 244 0.27 2.87 15.45
C PRO A 244 -0.56 3.40 14.28
N THR A 245 -1.81 3.76 14.58
CA THR A 245 -2.77 4.32 13.61
C THR A 245 -3.17 5.74 14.04
N PRO A 246 -3.26 6.71 13.11
CA PRO A 246 -2.80 6.65 11.73
C PRO A 246 -1.29 6.49 11.60
N SER A 247 -0.87 5.75 10.58
CA SER A 247 0.54 5.56 10.20
C SER A 247 1.10 6.73 9.41
N PHE A 248 0.24 7.49 8.72
CA PHE A 248 0.62 8.71 8.01
C PHE A 248 -0.47 9.78 8.02
N CYS A 249 -0.07 11.04 7.84
CA CYS A 249 -0.97 12.17 7.69
C CYS A 249 -0.52 13.09 6.55
N ILE A 250 -1.43 13.43 5.64
CA ILE A 250 -1.25 14.49 4.64
C ILE A 250 -1.77 15.80 5.26
N ILE A 251 -0.86 16.64 5.75
CA ILE A 251 -1.21 17.82 6.56
C ILE A 251 -1.61 19.04 5.74
N GLY A 252 -1.36 19.05 4.44
CA GLY A 252 -1.52 20.22 3.60
C GLY A 252 -0.93 20.04 2.23
N ALA A 253 -0.99 21.04 1.35
CA ALA A 253 -1.73 22.28 1.53
C ALA A 253 -3.13 22.21 0.89
N GLN A 254 -4.10 22.93 1.45
CA GLN A 254 -5.43 23.02 0.85
C GLN A 254 -5.33 23.53 -0.60
N LYS A 255 -6.04 22.88 -1.53
CA LYS A 255 -6.01 23.17 -2.98
C LYS A 255 -4.67 22.85 -3.68
N ALA A 256 -3.82 22.04 -3.07
CA ALA A 256 -2.59 21.51 -3.64
C ALA A 256 -2.65 19.99 -3.91
N GLY A 257 -3.83 19.43 -4.20
CA GLY A 257 -3.94 18.03 -4.65
C GLY A 257 -3.96 16.96 -3.55
N THR A 258 -4.12 17.32 -2.27
CA THR A 258 -4.18 16.37 -1.14
C THR A 258 -5.24 15.27 -1.29
N THR A 259 -6.36 15.56 -1.98
CA THR A 259 -7.39 14.54 -2.24
C THR A 259 -6.88 13.50 -3.23
N SER A 260 -6.31 13.94 -4.35
CA SER A 260 -5.76 13.03 -5.34
C SER A 260 -4.64 12.19 -4.72
N LEU A 261 -3.70 12.79 -3.99
CA LEU A 261 -2.62 12.05 -3.34
C LEU A 261 -3.14 11.00 -2.36
N TYR A 262 -4.11 11.36 -1.51
CA TYR A 262 -4.73 10.40 -0.59
C TYR A 262 -5.37 9.23 -1.35
N ASP A 263 -6.14 9.53 -2.40
CA ASP A 263 -6.81 8.51 -3.22
C ASP A 263 -5.77 7.61 -3.91
N TYR A 264 -4.68 8.15 -4.44
CA TYR A 264 -3.57 7.38 -5.03
C TYR A 264 -2.92 6.45 -4.01
N ILE A 265 -2.64 6.92 -2.80
CA ILE A 265 -2.06 6.08 -1.73
C ILE A 265 -3.02 4.95 -1.36
N THR A 266 -4.32 5.23 -1.26
CA THR A 266 -5.33 4.23 -0.85
C THR A 266 -5.66 3.18 -1.92
N GLN A 267 -5.10 3.30 -3.14
CA GLN A 267 -5.17 2.23 -4.13
C GLN A 267 -4.25 1.06 -3.78
N HIS A 268 -3.21 1.27 -2.96
CA HIS A 268 -2.30 0.21 -2.57
C HIS A 268 -3.04 -0.85 -1.71
N ASP A 269 -2.85 -2.14 -2.02
CA ASP A 269 -3.49 -3.26 -1.30
C ASP A 269 -3.24 -3.31 0.22
N LEU A 270 -2.22 -2.61 0.73
CA LEU A 270 -1.83 -2.59 2.14
C LEU A 270 -2.22 -1.27 2.81
N VAL A 271 -3.06 -0.46 2.17
CA VAL A 271 -3.60 0.77 2.75
C VAL A 271 -5.10 0.67 2.85
N VAL A 272 -5.63 0.81 4.05
CA VAL A 272 -7.07 0.94 4.30
C VAL A 272 -7.38 2.42 4.50
N PRO A 273 -8.34 2.99 3.76
CA PRO A 273 -8.73 4.38 3.97
C PRO A 273 -9.37 4.58 5.35
N ALA A 274 -9.17 5.75 5.93
CA ALA A 274 -9.99 6.22 7.05
C ALA A 274 -11.49 6.14 6.72
N ASN A 275 -12.33 5.86 7.73
CA ASN A 275 -13.80 5.90 7.65
C ASN A 275 -14.31 7.26 7.17
N ARG A 276 -13.51 8.32 7.36
CA ARG A 276 -13.79 9.67 6.93
C ARG A 276 -12.50 10.35 6.50
N LYS A 277 -12.45 10.82 5.26
CA LYS A 277 -11.41 11.75 4.80
C LYS A 277 -11.59 13.11 5.48
N GLU A 278 -10.48 13.81 5.73
CA GLU A 278 -10.48 15.07 6.49
C GLU A 278 -11.11 14.82 7.88
N THR A 279 -10.40 14.04 8.71
CA THR A 279 -10.89 13.69 10.06
C THR A 279 -11.04 14.93 10.91
N HIS A 280 -10.13 15.89 10.68
CA HIS A 280 -10.06 17.15 11.38
C HIS A 280 -10.04 17.02 12.92
N TYR A 281 -9.49 15.91 13.41
CA TYR A 281 -9.43 15.66 14.83
C TYR A 281 -8.47 16.61 15.54
N LEU A 282 -7.33 16.94 14.90
CA LEU A 282 -6.28 17.75 15.53
C LEU A 282 -6.54 19.26 15.45
N ASP A 283 -7.50 19.70 14.63
CA ASP A 283 -7.89 21.11 14.51
C ASP A 283 -9.24 21.40 15.21
N TRP A 284 -10.36 21.44 14.48
CA TRP A 284 -11.65 21.93 15.01
C TRP A 284 -12.55 20.87 15.65
N ARG A 285 -12.28 19.58 15.47
CA ARG A 285 -13.01 18.48 16.14
C ARG A 285 -12.23 17.97 17.35
N PHE A 286 -11.18 18.69 17.73
CA PHE A 286 -10.45 18.40 18.94
C PHE A 286 -11.37 18.55 20.15
N ASP A 287 -11.56 17.46 20.88
CA ASP A 287 -12.49 17.42 22.00
C ASP A 287 -11.82 17.94 23.28
N ALA A 288 -11.96 19.23 23.54
CA ALA A 288 -11.41 19.87 24.72
C ALA A 288 -12.09 19.45 26.05
N SER A 289 -13.16 18.63 26.00
CA SER A 289 -13.79 18.09 27.20
C SER A 289 -13.08 16.84 27.74
N LEU A 290 -12.19 16.24 26.95
CA LEU A 290 -11.36 15.11 27.36
C LEU A 290 -10.21 15.56 28.30
N PRO A 291 -9.62 14.65 29.07
CA PRO A 291 -8.50 14.99 29.94
C PRO A 291 -7.29 15.56 29.15
N PRO A 292 -6.49 16.44 29.76
CA PRO A 292 -5.36 17.10 29.10
C PRO A 292 -4.34 16.15 28.45
N LEU A 293 -3.80 16.53 27.28
CA LEU A 293 -2.84 15.73 26.49
C LEU A 293 -1.48 15.50 27.16
N ASP A 294 -1.12 16.29 28.16
CA ASP A 294 0.11 16.09 28.94
C ASP A 294 0.01 14.87 29.87
N THR A 295 -1.20 14.39 30.17
CA THR A 295 -1.44 13.17 30.95
C THR A 295 -1.51 11.90 30.08
N PRO A 296 -1.04 10.73 30.56
CA PRO A 296 -1.24 9.45 29.88
C PRO A 296 -2.73 9.14 29.62
N GLU A 297 -3.60 9.45 30.56
CA GLU A 297 -5.05 9.22 30.49
C GLU A 297 -5.69 10.09 29.40
N GLY A 298 -5.30 11.35 29.31
CA GLY A 298 -5.75 12.26 28.24
C GLY A 298 -5.29 11.80 26.87
N ARG A 299 -4.01 11.44 26.70
CA ARG A 299 -3.54 10.88 25.43
C ARG A 299 -4.32 9.63 25.02
N ALA A 300 -4.58 8.72 25.95
CA ALA A 300 -5.36 7.52 25.67
C ALA A 300 -6.81 7.83 25.26
N ALA A 301 -7.48 8.76 25.96
CA ALA A 301 -8.85 9.18 25.67
C ALA A 301 -8.96 9.87 24.29
N HIS A 302 -8.00 10.74 23.98
CA HIS A 302 -7.91 11.41 22.70
C HIS A 302 -7.65 10.42 21.56
N LEU A 303 -6.67 9.51 21.72
CA LEU A 303 -6.40 8.45 20.75
C LEU A 303 -7.62 7.56 20.53
N GLN A 304 -8.34 7.17 21.58
CA GLN A 304 -9.56 6.37 21.45
C GLN A 304 -10.63 7.08 20.61
N THR A 305 -10.77 8.40 20.77
CA THR A 305 -11.70 9.19 19.96
C THR A 305 -11.22 9.30 18.52
N TYR A 306 -9.92 9.54 18.31
CA TYR A 306 -9.31 9.64 16.99
C TYR A 306 -9.42 8.31 16.20
N HIS A 307 -9.23 7.18 16.87
CA HIS A 307 -9.35 5.84 16.30
C HIS A 307 -10.73 5.53 15.70
N ARG A 308 -11.79 6.25 16.09
CA ARG A 308 -13.14 6.09 15.50
C ARG A 308 -13.18 6.45 14.01
N PHE A 309 -12.22 7.24 13.53
CA PHE A 309 -12.08 7.57 12.12
C PHE A 309 -11.37 6.47 11.31
N PHE A 310 -10.98 5.35 11.92
CA PHE A 310 -10.23 4.28 11.27
C PHE A 310 -10.85 2.91 11.50
N ARG A 311 -10.51 1.94 10.63
CA ARG A 311 -10.94 0.54 10.73
C ARG A 311 -10.03 -0.24 11.69
N MET A 312 -10.12 0.07 12.98
CA MET A 312 -9.27 -0.57 14.01
C MET A 312 -9.48 -2.09 14.10
N ASP A 313 -10.65 -2.57 13.70
CA ASP A 313 -10.94 -4.00 13.57
C ASP A 313 -10.05 -4.70 12.52
N VAL A 314 -9.61 -3.97 11.50
CA VAL A 314 -8.66 -4.45 10.48
C VAL A 314 -7.22 -4.13 10.87
N LEU A 315 -6.95 -2.91 11.37
CA LEU A 315 -5.59 -2.42 11.58
C LEU A 315 -4.90 -3.04 12.81
N LEU A 316 -5.62 -3.26 13.90
CA LEU A 316 -5.03 -3.85 15.11
C LEU A 316 -4.46 -5.26 14.87
N PRO A 317 -5.19 -6.22 14.27
CA PRO A 317 -4.66 -7.56 14.02
C PRO A 317 -3.64 -7.64 12.89
N CYS A 318 -3.56 -6.63 12.02
CA CYS A 318 -2.78 -6.67 10.78
C CYS A 318 -1.76 -5.52 10.71
N PRO A 319 -0.66 -5.56 11.48
CA PRO A 319 0.37 -4.51 11.50
C PRO A 319 1.09 -4.27 10.17
N SER A 320 0.97 -5.15 9.17
CA SER A 320 1.46 -4.88 7.81
C SER A 320 0.56 -3.91 7.01
N VAL A 321 -0.67 -3.69 7.46
CA VAL A 321 -1.64 -2.78 6.84
C VAL A 321 -1.53 -1.40 7.47
N LEU A 322 -1.50 -0.38 6.62
CA LEU A 322 -1.44 1.01 7.02
C LEU A 322 -2.83 1.64 6.91
N SER A 323 -3.02 2.69 7.69
CA SER A 323 -4.05 3.67 7.41
C SER A 323 -3.51 5.06 7.70
N GLY A 324 -4.09 6.05 7.09
CA GLY A 324 -3.72 7.44 7.28
C GLY A 324 -4.88 8.35 6.99
N GLU A 325 -4.63 9.64 7.10
CA GLU A 325 -5.64 10.64 6.80
C GLU A 325 -5.06 11.84 6.05
N ALA A 326 -5.94 12.64 5.46
CA ALA A 326 -5.58 13.88 4.80
C ALA A 326 -6.46 14.99 5.34
N THR A 327 -5.89 15.87 6.18
CA THR A 327 -6.55 17.08 6.67
C THR A 327 -5.68 18.29 6.31
N PRO A 328 -5.96 18.98 5.19
CA PRO A 328 -5.06 20.01 4.67
C PRO A 328 -4.94 21.28 5.53
N SER A 329 -5.84 21.46 6.50
CA SER A 329 -5.80 22.55 7.48
C SER A 329 -4.80 22.31 8.60
N TYR A 330 -4.27 21.10 8.77
CA TYR A 330 -3.26 20.84 9.81
C TYR A 330 -2.00 21.68 9.58
N LEU A 331 -1.57 21.89 8.33
CA LEU A 331 -0.41 22.72 8.01
C LEU A 331 -0.57 24.17 8.50
N LEU A 332 -1.79 24.72 8.50
CA LEU A 332 -2.09 26.05 9.02
C LEU A 332 -2.32 26.11 10.51
N GLY A 333 -2.51 24.96 11.14
CA GLY A 333 -2.92 24.89 12.52
C GLY A 333 -1.84 25.28 13.52
N GLY A 334 -0.65 25.64 13.04
CA GLY A 334 0.38 26.26 13.85
C GLY A 334 0.85 25.38 15.01
N SER A 335 1.36 26.02 16.06
CA SER A 335 1.87 25.32 17.25
C SER A 335 0.82 24.41 17.89
N VAL A 336 -0.44 24.83 17.95
CA VAL A 336 -1.54 24.06 18.55
C VAL A 336 -1.73 22.70 17.86
N VAL A 337 -1.77 22.65 16.52
CA VAL A 337 -1.90 21.37 15.81
C VAL A 337 -0.61 20.57 15.91
N ILE A 338 0.55 21.21 15.82
CA ILE A 338 1.86 20.54 15.95
C ILE A 338 1.98 19.84 17.32
N GLU A 339 1.58 20.50 18.41
CA GLU A 339 1.62 19.94 19.76
C GLU A 339 0.66 18.75 19.92
N ARG A 340 -0.57 18.88 19.40
CA ARG A 340 -1.55 17.78 19.39
C ARG A 340 -1.05 16.59 18.57
N PHE A 341 -0.46 16.86 17.40
CA PHE A 341 0.13 15.84 16.55
C PHE A 341 1.28 15.14 17.27
N ARG A 342 2.20 15.89 17.88
CA ARG A 342 3.36 15.33 18.61
C ARG A 342 2.92 14.46 19.79
N ALA A 343 1.86 14.85 20.49
CA ALA A 343 1.35 14.10 21.65
C ALA A 343 0.66 12.78 21.25
N LEU A 344 -0.03 12.76 20.10
CA LEU A 344 -0.86 11.61 19.69
C LEU A 344 -0.19 10.72 18.65
N LEU A 345 0.57 11.31 17.73
CA LEU A 345 1.13 10.68 16.54
C LEU A 345 2.66 10.84 16.43
N PRO A 346 3.44 10.55 17.50
CA PRO A 346 4.87 10.85 17.51
C PRO A 346 5.66 10.11 16.41
N THR A 347 5.16 8.97 15.92
CA THR A 347 5.83 8.14 14.92
C THR A 347 5.19 8.19 13.53
N ALA A 348 4.10 8.93 13.35
CA ALA A 348 3.41 8.98 12.06
C ALA A 348 4.27 9.68 11.00
N LYS A 349 4.19 9.20 9.76
CA LYS A 349 4.81 9.82 8.59
C LYS A 349 3.99 11.05 8.16
N ILE A 350 4.66 12.15 7.86
CA ILE A 350 4.03 13.45 7.55
C ILE A 350 4.28 13.77 6.08
N LEU A 351 3.19 13.96 5.33
CA LEU A 351 3.25 14.37 3.94
C LEU A 351 2.67 15.78 3.79
N ALA A 352 3.32 16.60 2.96
CA ALA A 352 2.77 17.88 2.53
C ALA A 352 2.85 18.00 1.01
N THR A 353 1.73 18.36 0.38
CA THR A 353 1.63 18.64 -1.04
C THR A 353 1.69 20.14 -1.30
N LEU A 354 2.56 20.54 -2.22
CA LEU A 354 2.79 21.92 -2.61
C LEU A 354 2.33 22.14 -4.05
N ARG A 355 1.93 23.37 -4.35
CA ARG A 355 1.51 23.84 -5.67
C ARG A 355 2.05 25.26 -5.82
N ASN A 356 2.20 25.77 -7.04
CA ASN A 356 2.40 27.20 -7.26
C ASN A 356 1.43 28.01 -6.37
N PRO A 357 1.92 28.85 -5.44
CA PRO A 357 1.10 29.50 -4.42
C PRO A 357 0.09 30.48 -5.04
N VAL A 358 0.37 31.04 -6.22
CA VAL A 358 -0.55 31.86 -7.02
C VAL A 358 -1.75 31.02 -7.46
N ASP A 359 -1.49 29.88 -8.08
CA ASP A 359 -2.53 28.99 -8.59
C ASP A 359 -3.32 28.34 -7.45
N ARG A 360 -2.67 28.06 -6.31
CA ARG A 360 -3.32 27.57 -5.10
C ARG A 360 -4.29 28.62 -4.55
N ALA A 361 -3.84 29.86 -4.39
CA ALA A 361 -4.67 30.97 -3.90
C ALA A 361 -5.88 31.20 -4.79
N PHE A 362 -5.67 31.26 -6.11
CA PHE A 362 -6.76 31.45 -7.07
C PHE A 362 -7.71 30.26 -7.11
N SER A 363 -7.20 29.03 -7.02
CA SER A 363 -8.04 27.83 -6.93
C SER A 363 -8.87 27.78 -5.64
N HIS A 364 -8.36 28.35 -4.55
CA HIS A 364 -9.07 28.48 -3.29
C HIS A 364 -10.19 29.52 -3.42
N TYR A 365 -9.88 30.71 -3.92
CA TYR A 365 -10.88 31.75 -4.18
C TYR A 365 -12.03 31.22 -5.05
N ASN A 366 -11.74 30.59 -6.19
CA ASN A 366 -12.78 30.04 -7.07
C ASN A 366 -13.59 28.92 -6.42
N MET A 367 -13.02 28.19 -5.47
CA MET A 367 -13.80 27.20 -4.70
C MET A 367 -14.79 27.88 -3.75
N THR A 368 -14.35 28.95 -3.08
CA THR A 368 -15.16 29.68 -2.11
C THR A 368 -16.21 30.56 -2.79
N ALA A 369 -15.88 31.17 -3.93
CA ALA A 369 -16.74 32.06 -4.69
C ALA A 369 -17.84 31.31 -5.48
N ASP A 370 -17.68 30.01 -5.71
CA ASP A 370 -18.63 29.19 -6.45
C ASP A 370 -20.02 29.18 -5.77
N PRO A 371 -21.05 29.75 -6.42
CA PRO A 371 -22.39 29.83 -5.86
C PRO A 371 -23.16 28.50 -5.98
N VAL A 372 -22.63 27.50 -6.67
CA VAL A 372 -23.31 26.23 -6.91
C VAL A 372 -23.10 25.27 -5.73
N GLY A 373 -24.18 25.04 -4.97
CA GLY A 373 -24.22 24.07 -3.89
C GLY A 373 -25.45 24.27 -3.00
N ASN A 374 -25.75 23.28 -2.16
CA ASN A 374 -26.76 23.45 -1.10
C ASN A 374 -26.22 24.39 0.02
N PRO A 375 -27.08 24.92 0.91
CA PRO A 375 -26.66 25.87 1.95
C PRO A 375 -25.52 25.37 2.84
N GLU A 376 -25.49 24.07 3.15
CA GLU A 376 -24.43 23.46 3.96
C GLU A 376 -23.10 23.42 3.18
N GLN A 377 -23.12 23.07 1.89
CA GLN A 377 -21.95 23.08 1.03
C GLN A 377 -21.37 24.49 0.86
N LEU A 378 -22.22 25.50 0.68
CA LEU A 378 -21.80 26.90 0.58
C LEU A 378 -21.20 27.41 1.90
N LYS A 379 -21.82 27.04 3.03
CA LYS A 379 -21.28 27.29 4.37
C LYS A 379 -19.91 26.63 4.56
N ASN A 380 -19.77 25.37 4.17
CA ASN A 380 -18.54 24.59 4.33
C ASN A 380 -17.39 25.04 3.41
N ARG A 381 -17.70 25.70 2.29
CA ARG A 381 -16.68 26.34 1.44
C ARG A 381 -16.24 27.70 1.95
N GLY A 382 -16.99 28.26 2.91
CA GLY A 382 -16.72 29.57 3.50
C GLY A 382 -17.22 30.74 2.65
N HIS A 383 -18.27 30.56 1.84
CA HIS A 383 -18.76 31.60 0.92
C HIS A 383 -19.06 32.95 1.61
N HIS A 384 -19.56 32.87 2.85
CA HIS A 384 -19.83 34.04 3.70
C HIS A 384 -18.58 34.89 3.99
N ALA A 385 -17.38 34.29 3.99
CA ALA A 385 -16.14 34.99 4.30
C ALA A 385 -15.65 35.90 3.15
N LEU A 386 -16.10 35.67 1.91
CA LEU A 386 -15.74 36.52 0.78
C LEU A 386 -16.43 37.88 0.80
N GLY A 387 -17.63 37.97 1.38
CA GLY A 387 -18.39 39.24 1.43
C GLY A 387 -18.63 39.89 0.06
N GLY A 388 -18.67 39.10 -1.03
CA GLY A 388 -18.82 39.59 -2.40
C GLY A 388 -17.55 40.20 -3.02
N LYS A 389 -16.39 40.12 -2.35
CA LYS A 389 -15.12 40.64 -2.86
C LYS A 389 -14.63 39.86 -4.08
N SER A 390 -14.09 40.59 -5.05
CA SER A 390 -13.31 40.04 -6.15
C SER A 390 -11.99 39.44 -5.65
N PHE A 391 -11.34 38.61 -6.47
CA PHE A 391 -10.04 38.04 -6.12
C PHE A 391 -8.97 39.13 -5.96
N GLU A 392 -9.00 40.15 -6.82
CA GLU A 392 -8.13 41.32 -6.76
C GLU A 392 -8.23 42.05 -5.43
N GLN A 393 -9.45 42.30 -4.95
CA GLN A 393 -9.67 42.93 -3.64
C GLN A 393 -9.13 42.06 -2.50
N VAL A 394 -9.34 40.73 -2.57
CA VAL A 394 -8.78 39.79 -1.58
C VAL A 394 -7.25 39.81 -1.58
N VAL A 395 -6.62 39.82 -2.77
CA VAL A 395 -5.17 39.92 -2.94
C VAL A 395 -4.64 41.21 -2.32
N ASP A 396 -5.28 42.34 -2.61
CA ASP A 396 -4.86 43.65 -2.14
C ASP A 396 -4.92 43.76 -0.62
N GLU A 397 -6.04 43.35 -0.04
CA GLU A 397 -6.26 43.42 1.40
C GLU A 397 -5.36 42.46 2.18
N GLU A 398 -5.24 41.19 1.75
CA GLU A 398 -4.41 40.22 2.47
C GLU A 398 -2.91 40.52 2.35
N ILE A 399 -2.43 41.03 1.21
CA ILE A 399 -1.02 41.47 1.10
C ILE A 399 -0.77 42.69 1.99
N ALA A 400 -1.66 43.68 1.99
CA ALA A 400 -1.52 44.86 2.84
C ALA A 400 -1.53 44.50 4.33
N GLU A 401 -2.36 43.54 4.72
CA GLU A 401 -2.38 43.00 6.08
C GLU A 401 -1.08 42.26 6.43
N LEU A 402 -0.61 41.34 5.57
CA LEU A 402 0.65 40.62 5.82
C LEU A 402 1.82 41.61 5.97
N GLN A 403 1.84 42.68 5.19
CA GLN A 403 2.83 43.75 5.30
C GLN A 403 2.68 44.55 6.60
N SER A 404 1.46 44.88 7.03
CA SER A 404 1.24 45.62 8.28
C SER A 404 1.61 44.80 9.53
N LEU A 405 1.47 43.47 9.45
CA LEU A 405 1.95 42.52 10.45
C LEU A 405 3.47 42.29 10.39
N GLY A 406 4.16 42.86 9.40
CA GLY A 406 5.60 42.71 9.21
C GLY A 406 6.03 41.32 8.71
N VAL A 407 5.12 40.56 8.08
CA VAL A 407 5.44 39.22 7.57
C VAL A 407 6.45 39.30 6.44
N HIS A 408 7.58 38.61 6.60
CA HIS A 408 8.66 38.56 5.62
C HIS A 408 9.26 37.15 5.51
N PRO A 409 9.99 36.82 4.43
CA PRO A 409 10.46 35.46 4.16
C PRO A 409 11.37 34.84 5.24
N ALA A 410 12.16 35.67 5.92
CA ALA A 410 13.05 35.26 7.02
C ALA A 410 12.38 35.28 8.42
N MET A 411 11.06 35.44 8.51
CA MET A 411 10.35 35.52 9.79
C MET A 411 10.44 34.17 10.53
N ALA A 412 10.69 34.22 11.83
CA ALA A 412 10.69 33.03 12.67
C ALA A 412 9.28 32.42 12.74
N PHE A 413 9.19 31.09 12.87
CA PHE A 413 7.90 30.40 12.95
C PHE A 413 7.08 30.90 14.13
N GLU A 414 7.68 31.11 15.29
CA GLU A 414 7.01 31.52 16.52
C GLU A 414 6.33 32.89 16.37
N ASP A 415 6.98 33.81 15.68
CA ASP A 415 6.40 35.13 15.39
C ASP A 415 5.28 35.03 14.36
N PHE A 416 5.47 34.25 13.29
CA PHE A 416 4.43 34.04 12.29
C PHE A 416 3.20 33.33 12.89
N ASP A 417 3.41 32.33 13.74
CA ASP A 417 2.37 31.59 14.43
C ASP A 417 1.55 32.52 15.34
N ARG A 418 2.23 33.27 16.20
CA ARG A 418 1.60 34.21 17.13
C ARG A 418 0.89 35.37 16.43
N LEU A 419 1.51 35.97 15.41
CA LEU A 419 0.99 37.17 14.76
C LEU A 419 -0.07 36.86 13.70
N TYR A 420 0.04 35.72 13.01
CA TYR A 420 -0.80 35.39 11.85
C TYR A 420 -1.62 34.11 12.03
N LEU A 421 -1.01 32.96 12.33
CA LEU A 421 -1.75 31.68 12.34
C LEU A 421 -2.79 31.64 13.46
N GLN A 422 -2.42 31.96 14.69
CA GLN A 422 -3.32 31.94 15.85
C GLN A 422 -4.42 33.02 15.78
N THR A 423 -4.19 34.10 15.04
CA THR A 423 -5.10 35.25 14.95
C THR A 423 -6.01 35.20 13.72
N ARG A 424 -5.53 34.65 12.59
CA ARG A 424 -6.24 34.65 11.29
C ARG A 424 -6.67 33.28 10.82
N ALA A 425 -5.98 32.21 11.20
CA ALA A 425 -6.32 30.85 10.81
C ALA A 425 -7.29 30.20 11.80
N HIS A 426 -8.47 30.82 12.01
CA HIS A 426 -9.50 30.21 12.84
C HIS A 426 -9.84 28.80 12.33
N TYR A 427 -9.89 27.81 13.23
CA TYR A 427 -10.26 26.42 12.94
C TYR A 427 -11.74 26.31 12.50
N THR A 428 -12.03 26.80 11.30
CA THR A 428 -13.35 26.95 10.68
C THR A 428 -13.28 26.56 9.21
N HIS A 429 -14.41 26.60 8.50
CA HIS A 429 -14.61 25.84 7.27
C HIS A 429 -13.99 26.62 6.11
N GLY A 430 -12.66 26.54 6.01
CA GLY A 430 -11.84 26.72 4.81
C GLY A 430 -12.01 28.00 3.99
N GLY A 431 -12.58 29.09 4.52
CA GLY A 431 -12.92 30.31 3.76
C GLY A 431 -12.01 31.52 3.94
N HIS A 432 -10.84 31.38 4.56
CA HIS A 432 -10.00 32.51 4.99
C HIS A 432 -8.52 32.26 4.66
N SER A 433 -7.68 33.31 4.65
CA SER A 433 -6.25 33.24 4.35
C SER A 433 -5.98 32.69 2.95
N PHE A 434 -6.48 33.40 1.92
CA PHE A 434 -6.27 33.01 0.53
C PHE A 434 -4.81 33.19 0.11
N ILE A 435 -4.09 34.16 0.66
CA ILE A 435 -2.70 34.48 0.33
C ILE A 435 -1.75 33.88 1.37
N GLY A 436 -2.00 34.09 2.66
CA GLY A 436 -1.11 33.60 3.73
C GLY A 436 -0.88 32.09 3.73
N ARG A 437 -1.87 31.29 3.29
CA ARG A 437 -1.74 29.84 3.06
C ARG A 437 -0.62 29.45 2.09
N GLY A 438 -0.24 30.35 1.18
CA GLY A 438 0.84 30.14 0.22
C GLY A 438 2.24 30.37 0.80
N LEU A 439 2.36 30.89 2.03
CA LEU A 439 3.63 31.11 2.71
C LEU A 439 4.13 29.79 3.32
N TYR A 440 4.44 28.81 2.46
CA TYR A 440 4.70 27.43 2.88
C TYR A 440 5.89 27.29 3.83
N GLN A 441 6.98 28.01 3.55
CA GLN A 441 8.20 27.94 4.36
C GLN A 441 7.93 28.33 5.82
N LEU A 442 7.17 29.41 6.03
CA LEU A 442 6.85 29.88 7.38
C LEU A 442 5.97 28.87 8.13
N GLN A 443 5.04 28.19 7.44
CA GLN A 443 4.21 27.14 8.05
C GLN A 443 5.03 25.87 8.35
N LEU A 444 5.83 25.40 7.40
CA LEU A 444 6.61 24.17 7.51
C LEU A 444 7.76 24.28 8.51
N ALA A 445 8.29 25.49 8.76
CA ALA A 445 9.37 25.70 9.72
C ALA A 445 9.05 25.14 11.12
N GLY A 446 7.83 25.36 11.63
CA GLY A 446 7.40 24.79 12.90
C GLY A 446 7.31 23.27 12.89
N TRP A 447 6.85 22.69 11.78
CA TRP A 447 6.81 21.24 11.60
C TRP A 447 8.21 20.63 11.56
N PHE A 448 9.14 21.22 10.80
CA PHE A 448 10.53 20.76 10.72
C PHE A 448 11.29 20.92 12.04
N ALA A 449 10.94 21.92 12.86
CA ALA A 449 11.50 22.05 14.20
C ALA A 449 10.97 20.99 15.17
N ALA A 450 9.72 20.55 15.00
CA ALA A 450 9.05 19.64 15.92
C ALA A 450 9.28 18.15 15.63
N PHE A 451 9.62 17.78 14.39
CA PHE A 451 9.77 16.39 13.96
C PHE A 451 11.07 16.18 13.17
N PRO A 452 11.69 14.99 13.26
CA PRO A 452 12.88 14.66 12.48
C PRO A 452 12.59 14.63 10.97
N ALA A 453 13.61 14.98 10.18
CA ALA A 453 13.49 15.08 8.71
C ALA A 453 13.02 13.77 8.03
N ASN A 454 13.34 12.61 8.58
CA ASN A 454 12.93 11.30 8.05
C ASN A 454 11.43 10.98 8.24
N GLN A 455 10.70 11.82 8.99
CA GLN A 455 9.23 11.78 9.07
C GLN A 455 8.56 12.68 8.04
N PHE A 456 9.28 13.39 7.17
CA PHE A 456 8.69 14.26 6.16
C PHE A 456 8.87 13.77 4.74
N HIS A 457 7.81 13.95 3.94
CA HIS A 457 7.87 13.85 2.50
C HIS A 457 7.09 15.00 1.85
N ILE A 458 7.77 15.78 1.01
CA ILE A 458 7.19 16.95 0.35
C ILE A 458 6.92 16.62 -1.11
N VAL A 459 5.64 16.60 -1.48
CA VAL A 459 5.18 16.33 -2.84
C VAL A 459 4.96 17.64 -3.57
N ASN A 460 5.64 17.86 -4.69
CA ASN A 460 5.36 18.99 -5.57
C ASN A 460 4.37 18.57 -6.66
N MET A 461 3.23 19.26 -6.75
CA MET A 461 2.17 18.91 -7.70
C MET A 461 2.60 19.03 -9.16
N ASP A 462 3.59 19.89 -9.47
CA ASP A 462 4.09 20.01 -10.85
C ASP A 462 4.78 18.74 -11.34
N ASP A 463 5.33 17.94 -10.43
CA ASP A 463 6.03 16.69 -10.74
C ASP A 463 5.02 15.60 -11.17
N MET A 464 3.74 15.77 -10.86
CA MET A 464 2.64 14.84 -11.20
C MET A 464 1.88 15.22 -12.49
N LYS A 465 2.34 16.21 -13.28
CA LYS A 465 1.62 16.68 -14.47
C LYS A 465 1.55 15.67 -15.61
N SER A 466 2.54 14.78 -15.70
CA SER A 466 2.56 13.69 -16.68
C SER A 466 2.28 12.36 -16.00
N SER A 467 1.78 11.37 -16.74
CA SER A 467 1.58 10.01 -16.19
C SER A 467 2.89 9.42 -15.64
N ALA A 468 4.00 9.53 -16.37
CA ALA A 468 5.30 9.07 -15.92
C ALA A 468 5.75 9.78 -14.62
N GLY A 469 5.61 11.11 -14.56
CA GLY A 469 5.94 11.88 -13.37
C GLY A 469 5.07 11.53 -12.15
N LEU A 470 3.77 11.31 -12.37
CA LEU A 470 2.86 10.85 -11.31
C LEU A 470 3.29 9.48 -10.76
N HIS A 471 3.62 8.52 -11.62
CA HIS A 471 4.08 7.21 -11.17
C HIS A 471 5.40 7.30 -10.40
N ALA A 472 6.36 8.12 -10.84
CA ALA A 472 7.61 8.36 -10.11
C ALA A 472 7.36 8.97 -8.73
N VAL A 473 6.50 9.99 -8.63
CA VAL A 473 6.12 10.58 -7.33
C VAL A 473 5.45 9.54 -6.43
N MET A 474 4.59 8.69 -6.97
CA MET A 474 3.92 7.66 -6.17
C MET A 474 4.87 6.56 -5.72
N GLU A 475 5.88 6.21 -6.51
CA GLU A 475 6.96 5.30 -6.11
C GLU A 475 7.72 5.86 -4.90
N ASP A 476 8.12 7.12 -4.94
CA ASP A 476 8.78 7.81 -3.81
C ASP A 476 7.88 7.85 -2.56
N VAL A 477 6.58 8.11 -2.74
CA VAL A 477 5.58 8.14 -1.66
C VAL A 477 5.42 6.75 -1.03
N PHE A 478 5.32 5.68 -1.84
CA PHE A 478 5.22 4.32 -1.32
C PHE A 478 6.48 3.90 -0.59
N ALA A 479 7.66 4.20 -1.14
CA ALA A 479 8.94 3.96 -0.47
C ALA A 479 9.03 4.71 0.88
N PHE A 480 8.63 5.98 0.93
CA PHE A 480 8.62 6.77 2.16
C PHE A 480 7.69 6.22 3.25
N LEU A 481 6.57 5.61 2.83
CA LEU A 481 5.58 4.96 3.70
C LEU A 481 5.93 3.52 4.07
N ASP A 482 7.11 3.02 3.67
CA ASP A 482 7.54 1.64 3.87
C ASP A 482 6.57 0.62 3.21
N LEU A 483 5.98 1.02 2.08
CA LEU A 483 5.09 0.22 1.25
C LEU A 483 5.88 -0.39 0.08
N PRO A 484 5.56 -1.64 -0.34
CA PRO A 484 6.11 -2.23 -1.54
C PRO A 484 5.83 -1.39 -2.80
N PRO A 485 6.62 -1.58 -3.87
CA PRO A 485 6.30 -1.02 -5.17
C PRO A 485 4.89 -1.39 -5.60
N PHE A 486 4.12 -0.39 -6.03
CA PHE A 486 2.75 -0.55 -6.47
C PHE A 486 2.47 0.42 -7.63
N THR A 487 1.83 -0.08 -8.68
CA THR A 487 1.40 0.77 -9.81
C THR A 487 -0.05 1.14 -9.61
N ILE A 488 -0.32 2.44 -9.41
CA ILE A 488 -1.69 2.95 -9.33
C ILE A 488 -2.42 2.77 -10.66
N GLU A 489 -3.70 2.41 -10.62
CA GLU A 489 -4.52 2.21 -11.82
C GLU A 489 -5.29 3.49 -12.17
N ASP A 490 -5.91 4.13 -11.18
CA ASP A 490 -6.64 5.39 -11.36
C ASP A 490 -5.72 6.59 -11.14
N VAL A 491 -5.27 7.19 -12.23
CA VAL A 491 -4.45 8.40 -12.25
C VAL A 491 -5.28 9.69 -12.26
N SER A 492 -6.61 9.62 -12.21
CA SER A 492 -7.47 10.79 -12.37
C SER A 492 -7.32 11.78 -11.20
N ALA A 493 -7.07 13.04 -11.54
CA ALA A 493 -7.05 14.12 -10.55
C ALA A 493 -8.45 14.38 -9.99
N LYS A 494 -8.56 14.48 -8.67
CA LYS A 494 -9.82 14.68 -7.97
C LYS A 494 -10.06 16.15 -7.66
N ASN A 495 -11.33 16.54 -7.58
CA ASN A 495 -11.76 17.91 -7.25
C ASN A 495 -11.20 19.00 -8.17
N THR A 496 -10.95 18.68 -9.44
CA THR A 496 -10.55 19.65 -10.47
C THR A 496 -11.74 20.53 -10.86
N ARG A 497 -11.48 21.83 -11.08
CA ARG A 497 -12.48 22.79 -11.56
C ARG A 497 -11.90 23.60 -12.71
N LYS A 498 -12.75 23.94 -13.68
CA LYS A 498 -12.43 24.92 -14.72
C LYS A 498 -12.94 26.28 -14.26
N TYR A 499 -12.11 27.30 -14.37
CA TYR A 499 -12.43 28.69 -14.09
C TYR A 499 -11.69 29.56 -15.11
N GLU A 500 -12.18 30.77 -15.31
CA GLU A 500 -11.54 31.74 -16.20
C GLU A 500 -10.10 32.01 -15.75
N PRO A 501 -9.17 32.27 -16.69
CA PRO A 501 -7.79 32.57 -16.37
C PRO A 501 -7.65 33.78 -15.44
N LEU A 502 -6.70 33.72 -14.51
CA LEU A 502 -6.34 34.86 -13.66
C LEU A 502 -5.81 36.01 -14.52
N ALA A 503 -6.29 37.24 -14.27
CA ALA A 503 -5.80 38.43 -14.94
C ALA A 503 -4.27 38.56 -14.82
N SER A 504 -3.59 38.87 -15.94
CA SER A 504 -2.13 38.87 -16.02
C SER A 504 -1.47 39.83 -15.01
N ALA A 505 -2.08 40.99 -14.75
CA ALA A 505 -1.59 41.95 -13.77
C ALA A 505 -1.65 41.39 -12.33
N THR A 506 -2.77 40.76 -11.96
CA THR A 506 -2.95 40.13 -10.64
C THR A 506 -1.98 38.97 -10.45
N ARG A 507 -1.77 38.16 -11.49
CA ARG A 507 -0.76 37.09 -11.51
C ARG A 507 0.65 37.63 -11.25
N ALA A 508 1.11 38.60 -12.05
CA ALA A 508 2.44 39.17 -11.93
C ALA A 508 2.70 39.77 -10.53
N ARG A 509 1.69 40.41 -9.94
CA ARG A 509 1.76 40.93 -8.57
C ARG A 509 1.94 39.82 -7.54
N LEU A 510 1.18 38.74 -7.64
CA LEU A 510 1.30 37.60 -6.73
C LEU A 510 2.64 36.86 -6.90
N GLU A 511 3.11 36.70 -8.14
CA GLU A 511 4.42 36.11 -8.42
C GLU A 511 5.54 36.93 -7.78
N ALA A 512 5.52 38.25 -7.93
CA ALA A 512 6.47 39.15 -7.28
C ALA A 512 6.39 39.08 -5.74
N PHE A 513 5.18 38.97 -5.18
CA PHE A 513 4.98 38.83 -3.74
C PHE A 513 5.54 37.51 -3.19
N TYR A 514 5.26 36.38 -3.85
CA TYR A 514 5.68 35.06 -3.38
C TYR A 514 7.14 34.74 -3.68
N ALA A 515 7.75 35.32 -4.72
CA ALA A 515 9.12 35.03 -5.14
C ALA A 515 10.14 34.90 -3.99
N PRO A 516 10.23 35.85 -3.03
CA PRO A 516 11.22 35.71 -1.95
C PRO A 516 10.85 34.64 -0.92
N PHE A 517 9.55 34.31 -0.73
CA PHE A 517 9.12 33.19 0.10
C PHE A 517 9.39 31.83 -0.57
N ASN A 518 9.21 31.76 -1.90
CA ASN A 518 9.50 30.57 -2.71
C ASN A 518 11.00 30.25 -2.68
N ALA A 519 11.85 31.29 -2.75
CA ALA A 519 13.29 31.16 -2.61
C ALA A 519 13.69 30.62 -1.22
N ALA A 520 13.07 31.12 -0.15
CA ALA A 520 13.30 30.63 1.20
C ALA A 520 12.88 29.16 1.37
N LEU A 521 11.76 28.76 0.76
CA LEU A 521 11.29 27.38 0.74
C LEU A 521 12.25 26.46 -0.01
N ALA A 522 12.70 26.87 -1.21
CA ALA A 522 13.63 26.08 -2.02
C ALA A 522 14.93 25.82 -1.23
N ALA A 523 15.49 26.87 -0.61
CA ALA A 523 16.68 26.76 0.23
C ALA A 523 16.48 25.78 1.41
N ALA A 524 15.34 25.85 2.11
CA ALA A 524 15.05 24.98 3.24
C ALA A 524 14.86 23.50 2.85
N LEU A 525 14.38 23.24 1.63
CA LEU A 525 14.22 21.90 1.10
C LEU A 525 15.46 21.39 0.34
N GLY A 526 16.55 22.16 0.32
CA GLY A 526 17.76 21.83 -0.45
C GLY A 526 17.53 21.77 -1.96
N LYS A 527 16.50 22.46 -2.47
CA LYS A 527 16.18 22.56 -3.90
C LYS A 527 16.79 23.83 -4.49
N ALA A 528 17.26 23.78 -5.73
CA ALA A 528 17.78 24.96 -6.42
C ALA A 528 16.70 26.02 -6.63
N THR A 529 15.56 25.63 -7.24
CA THR A 529 14.35 26.45 -7.38
C THR A 529 13.12 25.53 -7.54
N PHE A 530 11.93 26.10 -7.37
CA PHE A 530 10.71 25.52 -7.96
C PHE A 530 10.52 26.04 -9.39
N ALA A 531 9.59 25.43 -10.14
CA ALA A 531 9.22 25.90 -11.49
C ALA A 531 8.39 27.21 -11.48
N TRP A 532 8.08 27.73 -10.29
CA TRP A 532 7.19 28.88 -10.03
C TRP A 532 7.80 29.87 -9.05
#